data_AF-A0A7U9X1L0-F1
#
_entry.id   AF-A0A7U9X1L0-F1
#
_cell.length_a   1.000
_cell.length_b   1.000
_cell.length_c   1.000
_cell.angle_alpha   90.00
_cell.angle_beta   90.00
_cell.angle_gamma   90.00
#
_symmetry.space_group_name_H-M   'P 1'
#
loop_
_entity.id
_entity.type
_entity.pdbx_description
1 polymer ?
#
loop_
_entity_poly.entity_id
_entity_poly.type
_entity_poly.pdbx_seq_one_letter_code
_entity_poly.pdbx_strand_id
1 'polypeptide(L)'
;MKKQEGGRQTYVFLAVMCLLVAVVAAAAFSRAKSLEKIVFREHLDDTAVTVDGSEYKFRDVAFYVAYQEMETQKQAKVYDLEHTGKYWNIHTNGSFLRVEAKSMAVQMAVHDVIFYDMAVKEDAALTEEERIYMENRKADFWSDLEEEGQKRLGIQEEELEEVFLRMALAQKEQQRYADAQGVDYREYNVNGDSYRELLKTHTYEINDALWDRLDFGKITVN
;
A
#
# COMPACT_ATOMS: atom_id res chain seq x y z
N MET A 1 -47.86 -37.79 -35.49
CA MET A 1 -47.09 -36.54 -35.32
C MET A 1 -46.66 -36.41 -33.86
N LYS A 2 -45.37 -36.63 -33.55
CA LYS A 2 -44.65 -36.19 -32.33
C LYS A 2 -43.24 -36.79 -32.36
N LYS A 3 -42.33 -36.17 -33.12
CA LYS A 3 -40.89 -36.55 -33.09
C LYS A 3 -39.98 -35.39 -33.52
N GLN A 4 -40.32 -34.16 -33.15
CA GLN A 4 -39.53 -32.96 -33.48
C GLN A 4 -39.21 -32.06 -32.27
N GLU A 5 -39.71 -32.37 -31.07
CA GLU A 5 -39.44 -31.56 -29.86
C GLU A 5 -38.12 -31.92 -29.17
N GLY A 6 -37.69 -33.18 -29.26
CA GLY A 6 -36.48 -33.66 -28.56
C GLY A 6 -35.17 -33.04 -29.06
N GLY A 7 -34.96 -32.96 -30.39
CA GLY A 7 -33.73 -32.40 -30.96
C GLY A 7 -33.56 -30.91 -30.66
N ARG A 8 -34.64 -30.11 -30.73
CA ARG A 8 -34.60 -28.68 -30.41
C ARG A 8 -34.26 -28.45 -28.94
N GLN A 9 -34.79 -29.25 -28.03
CA GLN A 9 -34.43 -29.19 -26.61
C GLN A 9 -32.98 -29.62 -26.36
N THR A 10 -32.46 -30.61 -27.07
CA THR A 10 -31.03 -31.00 -26.97
C THR A 10 -30.08 -29.93 -27.50
N TYR A 11 -30.40 -29.25 -28.61
CA TYR A 11 -29.59 -28.14 -29.12
C TYR A 11 -29.63 -26.91 -28.21
N VAL A 12 -30.79 -26.58 -27.65
CA VAL A 12 -30.92 -25.51 -26.65
C VAL A 12 -30.14 -25.87 -25.38
N PHE A 13 -30.23 -27.11 -24.91
CA PHE A 13 -29.45 -27.60 -23.76
C PHE A 13 -27.94 -27.53 -24.02
N LEU A 14 -27.48 -27.98 -25.19
CA LEU A 14 -26.07 -27.89 -25.60
C LEU A 14 -25.60 -26.43 -25.69
N ALA A 15 -26.41 -25.53 -26.27
CA ALA A 15 -26.08 -24.11 -26.34
C ALA A 15 -25.98 -23.46 -24.95
N VAL A 16 -26.91 -23.78 -24.04
CA VAL A 16 -26.87 -23.33 -22.64
C VAL A 16 -25.65 -23.90 -21.92
N MET A 17 -25.31 -25.18 -22.13
CA MET A 17 -24.13 -25.80 -21.53
C MET A 17 -22.82 -25.18 -22.06
N CYS A 18 -22.72 -24.92 -23.36
CA CYS A 18 -21.59 -24.21 -23.96
C CYS A 18 -21.45 -22.78 -23.39
N LEU A 19 -22.58 -22.07 -23.21
CA LEU A 19 -22.58 -20.75 -22.60
C LEU A 19 -22.14 -20.80 -21.13
N LEU A 20 -22.61 -21.77 -20.35
CA LEU A 20 -22.17 -21.97 -18.97
C LEU A 20 -20.67 -22.27 -18.90
N VAL A 21 -20.14 -23.15 -19.77
CA VAL A 21 -18.71 -23.44 -19.85
C VAL A 21 -17.91 -22.18 -20.21
N ALA A 22 -18.40 -21.37 -21.15
CA ALA A 22 -17.74 -20.11 -21.52
C ALA A 22 -17.70 -19.11 -20.35
N VAL A 23 -18.79 -19.01 -19.58
CA VAL A 23 -18.86 -18.16 -18.37
C VAL A 23 -17.88 -18.65 -17.29
N VAL A 24 -17.83 -19.97 -17.04
CA VAL A 24 -16.88 -20.56 -16.08
C VAL A 24 -15.43 -20.34 -16.53
N ALA A 25 -15.14 -20.53 -17.81
CA ALA A 25 -13.81 -20.30 -18.37
C ALA A 25 -13.38 -18.84 -18.26
N ALA A 26 -14.29 -17.90 -18.56
CA ALA A 26 -14.03 -16.46 -18.40
C ALA A 26 -13.78 -16.09 -16.92
N ALA A 27 -14.60 -16.62 -16.00
CA ALA A 27 -14.41 -16.41 -14.56
C ALA A 27 -13.07 -17.00 -14.06
N ALA A 28 -12.71 -18.20 -14.51
CA ALA A 28 -11.44 -18.83 -14.19
C ALA A 28 -10.25 -18.03 -14.74
N PHE A 29 -10.33 -17.54 -15.98
CA PHE A 29 -9.29 -16.70 -16.58
C PHE A 29 -9.15 -15.36 -15.86
N SER A 30 -10.27 -14.71 -15.55
CA SER A 30 -10.29 -13.47 -14.75
C SER A 30 -9.65 -13.67 -13.38
N ARG A 31 -9.97 -14.80 -12.71
CA ARG A 31 -9.38 -15.15 -11.42
C ARG A 31 -7.89 -15.47 -11.53
N ALA A 32 -7.46 -16.17 -12.57
CA ALA A 32 -6.04 -16.45 -12.79
C ALA A 32 -5.25 -15.14 -12.97
N LYS A 33 -5.77 -14.21 -13.78
CA LYS A 33 -5.17 -12.89 -14.01
C LYS A 33 -5.13 -12.04 -12.73
N SER A 34 -6.18 -12.09 -11.90
CA SER A 34 -6.20 -11.36 -10.63
C SER A 34 -5.22 -11.92 -9.58
N LEU A 35 -4.75 -13.16 -9.74
CA LEU A 35 -3.77 -13.79 -8.85
C LEU A 35 -2.32 -13.60 -9.31
N GLU A 36 -2.10 -13.16 -10.55
CA GLU A 36 -0.77 -12.92 -11.10
C GLU A 36 -0.11 -11.76 -10.37
N LYS A 37 1.05 -12.03 -9.74
CA LYS A 37 1.81 -11.01 -9.01
C LYS A 37 2.39 -9.98 -9.98
N ILE A 38 2.38 -8.72 -9.57
CA ILE A 38 2.95 -7.61 -10.33
C ILE A 38 4.34 -7.23 -9.81
N VAL A 39 5.15 -6.67 -10.70
CA VAL A 39 6.45 -6.10 -10.36
C VAL A 39 6.26 -4.63 -9.98
N PHE A 40 6.51 -4.27 -8.72
CA PHE A 40 6.24 -2.93 -8.17
C PHE A 40 6.74 -1.78 -9.08
N ARG A 41 8.02 -1.82 -9.47
CA ARG A 41 8.64 -0.77 -10.30
C ARG A 41 8.02 -0.59 -11.70
N GLU A 42 7.26 -1.57 -12.19
CA GLU A 42 6.57 -1.48 -13.49
C GLU A 42 5.22 -0.75 -13.38
N HIS A 43 4.77 -0.49 -12.15
CA HIS A 43 3.49 0.14 -11.83
C HIS A 43 3.65 1.46 -11.07
N LEU A 44 4.84 2.08 -11.07
CA LEU A 44 5.13 3.31 -10.32
C LEU A 44 4.19 4.46 -10.65
N ASP A 45 3.71 4.53 -11.89
CA ASP A 45 2.84 5.59 -12.37
C ASP A 45 1.34 5.31 -12.22
N ASP A 46 0.98 4.10 -11.77
CA ASP A 46 -0.40 3.75 -11.47
C ASP A 46 -0.82 4.32 -10.11
N THR A 47 -2.08 4.71 -10.00
CA THR A 47 -2.68 5.20 -8.76
C THR A 47 -2.68 4.10 -7.70
N ALA A 48 -2.00 4.34 -6.57
CA ALA A 48 -1.92 3.44 -5.44
C ALA A 48 -3.06 3.69 -4.44
N VAL A 49 -3.35 4.97 -4.21
CA VAL A 49 -4.39 5.42 -3.28
C VAL A 49 -4.93 6.78 -3.71
N THR A 50 -6.20 7.02 -3.49
CA THR A 50 -6.83 8.33 -3.62
C THR A 50 -7.23 8.80 -2.23
N VAL A 51 -6.93 10.05 -1.86
CA VAL A 51 -7.33 10.67 -0.59
C VAL A 51 -7.97 12.02 -0.89
N ASP A 52 -9.19 12.23 -0.42
CA ASP A 52 -9.99 13.44 -0.63
C ASP A 52 -10.06 13.91 -2.11
N GLY A 53 -10.06 12.94 -3.02
CA GLY A 53 -10.10 13.16 -4.47
C GLY A 53 -8.75 13.41 -5.14
N SER A 54 -7.67 13.48 -4.37
CA SER A 54 -6.29 13.57 -4.87
C SER A 54 -5.70 12.18 -5.05
N GLU A 55 -5.16 11.92 -6.24
CA GLU A 55 -4.52 10.64 -6.58
C GLU A 55 -3.04 10.64 -6.18
N TYR A 56 -2.61 9.57 -5.50
CA TYR A 56 -1.23 9.29 -5.15
C TYR A 56 -0.79 7.99 -5.82
N LYS A 57 0.29 8.07 -6.58
CA LYS A 57 0.82 6.96 -7.37
C LYS A 57 1.69 6.03 -6.52
N PHE A 58 2.05 4.86 -7.07
CA PHE A 58 2.98 3.96 -6.37
C PHE A 58 4.35 4.60 -6.09
N ARG A 59 4.83 5.51 -6.94
CA ARG A 59 6.02 6.34 -6.65
C ARG A 59 5.88 7.19 -5.38
N ASP A 60 4.70 7.73 -5.11
CA ASP A 60 4.43 8.59 -3.96
C ASP A 60 4.41 7.83 -2.64
N VAL A 61 4.07 6.54 -2.70
CA VAL A 61 3.97 5.67 -1.52
C VAL A 61 5.12 4.68 -1.41
N ALA A 62 6.11 4.76 -2.30
CA ALA A 62 7.23 3.84 -2.40
C ALA A 62 8.06 3.76 -1.11
N PHE A 63 8.25 4.90 -0.43
CA PHE A 63 8.89 4.96 0.88
C PHE A 63 8.20 4.01 1.89
N TYR A 64 6.87 4.08 2.03
CA TYR A 64 6.14 3.29 3.02
C TYR A 64 6.23 1.79 2.76
N VAL A 65 6.20 1.40 1.48
CA VAL A 65 6.40 0.01 1.06
C VAL A 65 7.78 -0.49 1.47
N ALA A 66 8.82 0.25 1.08
CA ALA A 66 10.20 -0.11 1.36
C ALA A 66 10.50 -0.12 2.87
N TYR A 67 10.10 0.94 3.57
CA TYR A 67 10.26 1.09 5.02
C TYR A 67 9.64 -0.11 5.75
N GLN A 68 8.39 -0.45 5.43
CA GLN A 68 7.70 -1.51 6.13
C GLN A 68 8.24 -2.90 5.78
N GLU A 69 8.74 -3.10 4.55
CA GLU A 69 9.49 -4.31 4.22
C GLU A 69 10.79 -4.44 5.00
N MET A 70 11.56 -3.35 5.10
CA MET A 70 12.83 -3.32 5.83
C MET A 70 12.64 -3.57 7.33
N GLU A 71 11.67 -2.89 7.96
CA GLU A 71 11.38 -3.08 9.39
C GLU A 71 10.90 -4.51 9.68
N THR A 72 10.00 -5.03 8.87
CA THR A 72 9.52 -6.42 9.03
C THR A 72 10.65 -7.42 8.78
N GLN A 73 11.55 -7.15 7.82
CA GLN A 73 12.71 -8.00 7.54
C GLN A 73 13.74 -7.97 8.67
N LYS A 74 13.95 -6.83 9.35
CA LYS A 74 14.79 -6.76 10.56
C LYS A 74 14.25 -7.72 11.64
N GLN A 75 12.93 -7.72 11.86
CA GLN A 75 12.30 -8.67 12.79
C GLN A 75 12.39 -10.12 12.30
N ALA A 76 12.22 -10.35 11.00
CA ALA A 76 12.35 -11.68 10.40
C ALA A 76 13.76 -12.27 10.61
N LYS A 77 14.81 -11.45 10.46
CA LYS A 77 16.21 -11.84 10.69
C LYS A 77 16.49 -12.15 12.17
N VAL A 78 15.83 -11.46 13.10
CA VAL A 78 15.90 -11.78 14.54
C VAL A 78 15.20 -13.12 14.84
N TYR A 79 14.09 -13.41 14.16
CA TYR A 79 13.33 -14.64 14.34
C TYR A 79 14.06 -15.88 13.77
N ASP A 80 14.48 -15.83 12.52
CA ASP A 80 15.26 -16.89 11.85
C ASP A 80 16.12 -16.25 10.75
N LEU A 81 17.40 -16.02 11.06
CA LEU A 81 18.34 -15.32 10.18
C LEU A 81 18.50 -16.01 8.81
N GLU A 82 18.42 -17.34 8.77
CA GLU A 82 18.59 -18.12 7.54
C GLU A 82 17.28 -18.26 6.75
N HIS A 83 16.13 -18.24 7.43
CA HIS A 83 14.81 -18.49 6.82
C HIS A 83 13.77 -17.42 7.18
N THR A 84 14.09 -16.16 6.86
CA THR A 84 13.22 -14.99 7.10
C THR A 84 11.80 -15.17 6.56
N GLY A 85 11.62 -15.90 5.46
CA GLY A 85 10.32 -16.24 4.88
C GLY A 85 9.35 -16.96 5.84
N LYS A 86 9.85 -17.63 6.90
CA LYS A 86 8.97 -18.22 7.94
C LYS A 86 8.23 -17.13 8.69
N TYR A 87 8.92 -16.05 9.05
CA TYR A 87 8.34 -14.92 9.78
C TYR A 87 7.27 -14.20 8.95
N TRP A 88 7.55 -13.94 7.67
CA TRP A 88 6.60 -13.36 6.73
C TRP A 88 5.30 -14.15 6.55
N ASN A 89 5.35 -15.47 6.79
CA ASN A 89 4.21 -16.38 6.69
C ASN A 89 3.60 -16.76 8.04
N ILE A 90 4.00 -16.12 9.14
CA ILE A 90 3.30 -16.25 10.41
C ILE A 90 1.86 -15.76 10.24
N HIS A 91 0.93 -16.56 10.76
CA HIS A 91 -0.48 -16.25 10.76
C HIS A 91 -0.92 -15.89 12.19
N THR A 92 -1.32 -14.64 12.38
CA THR A 92 -1.76 -14.06 13.65
C THR A 92 -3.06 -13.30 13.43
N ASN A 93 -3.97 -13.29 14.42
CA ASN A 93 -5.19 -12.48 14.38
C ASN A 93 -6.07 -12.67 13.11
N GLY A 94 -6.02 -13.85 12.47
CA GLY A 94 -6.79 -14.14 11.26
C GLY A 94 -6.17 -13.65 9.95
N SER A 95 -4.92 -13.16 9.97
CA SER A 95 -4.20 -12.69 8.79
C SER A 95 -2.74 -13.16 8.78
N PHE A 96 -2.09 -13.10 7.61
CA PHE A 96 -0.65 -13.28 7.52
C PHE A 96 0.06 -11.98 7.86
N LEU A 97 1.22 -12.06 8.51
CA LEU A 97 2.02 -10.89 8.85
C LEU A 97 2.37 -10.04 7.63
N ARG A 98 2.63 -10.67 6.48
CA ARG A 98 2.81 -9.98 5.19
C ARG A 98 1.62 -9.11 4.78
N VAL A 99 0.40 -9.56 5.04
CA VAL A 99 -0.83 -8.80 4.74
C VAL A 99 -0.98 -7.64 5.72
N GLU A 100 -0.69 -7.86 7.01
CA GLU A 100 -0.68 -6.79 8.01
C GLU A 100 0.37 -5.72 7.70
N ALA A 101 1.59 -6.12 7.32
CA ALA A 101 2.67 -5.22 6.91
C ALA A 101 2.28 -4.40 5.67
N LYS A 102 1.70 -5.04 4.65
CA LYS A 102 1.17 -4.35 3.47
C LYS A 102 0.09 -3.32 3.86
N SER A 103 -0.86 -3.72 4.70
CA SER A 103 -1.92 -2.83 5.19
C SER A 103 -1.35 -1.63 5.95
N MET A 104 -0.33 -1.85 6.78
CA MET A 104 0.32 -0.77 7.53
C MET A 104 0.99 0.24 6.60
N ALA A 105 1.70 -0.22 5.55
CA ALA A 105 2.31 0.68 4.57
C ALA A 105 1.28 1.60 3.89
N VAL A 106 0.12 1.05 3.51
CA VAL A 106 -0.98 1.84 2.93
C VAL A 106 -1.55 2.83 3.94
N GLN A 107 -1.78 2.39 5.18
CA GLN A 107 -2.37 3.23 6.23
C GLN A 107 -1.44 4.37 6.64
N MET A 108 -0.13 4.14 6.68
CA MET A 108 0.87 5.20 6.91
C MET A 108 0.84 6.24 5.78
N ALA A 109 0.73 5.80 4.53
CA ALA A 109 0.63 6.72 3.40
C ALA A 109 -0.62 7.60 3.47
N VAL A 110 -1.80 7.00 3.73
CA VAL A 110 -3.06 7.74 3.90
C VAL A 110 -2.98 8.73 5.06
N HIS A 111 -2.41 8.29 6.18
CA HIS A 111 -2.22 9.13 7.37
C HIS A 111 -1.39 10.38 7.06
N ASP A 112 -0.22 10.20 6.46
CA ASP A 112 0.67 11.32 6.18
C ASP A 112 0.07 12.25 5.12
N VAL A 113 -0.64 11.70 4.13
CA VAL A 113 -1.36 12.53 3.14
C VAL A 113 -2.42 13.41 3.81
N ILE A 114 -3.23 12.88 4.73
CA ILE A 114 -4.25 13.66 5.43
C ILE A 114 -3.62 14.83 6.19
N PHE A 115 -2.58 14.56 6.97
CA PHE A 115 -1.91 15.61 7.73
C PHE A 115 -1.12 16.57 6.85
N TYR A 116 -0.54 16.11 5.74
CA TYR A 116 0.10 16.97 4.76
C TYR A 116 -0.91 17.95 4.14
N ASP A 117 -2.09 17.47 3.74
CA ASP A 117 -3.14 18.33 3.18
C ASP A 117 -3.64 19.37 4.19
N MET A 118 -3.70 18.99 5.47
CA MET A 118 -3.96 19.93 6.57
C MET A 118 -2.84 20.97 6.69
N ALA A 119 -1.58 20.53 6.62
CA ALA A 119 -0.41 21.41 6.70
C ALA A 119 -0.42 22.45 5.57
N VAL A 120 -0.75 22.01 4.34
CA VAL A 120 -0.89 22.88 3.17
C VAL A 120 -2.02 23.89 3.37
N LYS A 121 -3.18 23.48 3.91
CA LYS A 121 -4.30 24.40 4.20
C LYS A 121 -3.95 25.46 5.25
N GLU A 122 -3.02 25.16 6.15
CA GLU A 122 -2.53 26.09 7.16
C GLU A 122 -1.28 26.87 6.75
N ASP A 123 -0.86 26.78 5.48
CA ASP A 123 0.37 27.39 4.96
C ASP A 123 1.61 27.03 5.80
N ALA A 124 1.65 25.81 6.33
CA ALA A 124 2.74 25.34 7.17
C ALA A 124 4.04 25.23 6.37
N ALA A 125 5.15 25.64 6.99
CA ALA A 125 6.48 25.55 6.42
C ALA A 125 7.46 24.89 7.40
N LEU A 126 8.40 24.13 6.86
CA LEU A 126 9.51 23.58 7.64
C LEU A 126 10.52 24.67 7.99
N THR A 127 11.03 24.65 9.23
CA THR A 127 12.21 25.40 9.64
C THR A 127 13.46 24.81 8.99
N GLU A 128 14.58 25.53 9.05
CA GLU A 128 15.83 25.03 8.50
C GLU A 128 16.29 23.75 9.22
N GLU A 129 16.12 23.68 10.53
CA GLU A 129 16.47 22.51 11.33
C GLU A 129 15.63 21.29 10.95
N GLU A 130 14.32 21.48 10.72
CA GLU A 130 13.41 20.43 10.27
C GLU A 130 13.78 19.92 8.86
N ARG A 131 14.20 20.83 7.96
CA ARG A 131 14.69 20.47 6.62
C ARG A 131 15.96 19.65 6.69
N ILE A 132 16.94 20.08 7.49
CA ILE A 132 18.20 19.33 7.69
C ILE A 132 17.92 17.96 8.29
N TYR A 133 17.04 17.87 9.27
CA TYR A 133 16.65 16.59 9.88
C TYR A 133 16.00 15.66 8.86
N MET A 134 15.10 16.17 8.04
CA MET A 134 14.45 15.43 6.97
C MET A 134 15.46 14.94 5.91
N GLU A 135 16.37 15.79 5.46
CA GLU A 135 17.41 15.43 4.49
C GLU A 135 18.32 14.30 5.01
N ASN A 136 18.74 14.36 6.28
CA ASN A 136 19.52 13.29 6.89
C ASN A 136 18.73 11.98 6.93
N ARG A 137 17.45 12.01 7.30
CA ARG A 137 16.60 10.80 7.31
C ARG A 137 16.41 10.22 5.92
N LYS A 138 16.30 11.05 4.89
CA LYS A 138 16.22 10.62 3.49
C LYS A 138 17.50 9.89 3.07
N ALA A 139 18.66 10.49 3.36
CA ALA A 139 19.95 9.92 3.06
C ALA A 139 20.17 8.58 3.79
N ASP A 140 19.83 8.52 5.08
CA ASP A 140 19.91 7.28 5.87
C ASP A 140 19.01 6.18 5.29
N PHE A 141 17.75 6.51 4.99
CA PHE A 141 16.81 5.57 4.37
C PHE A 141 17.31 5.06 3.02
N TRP A 142 17.79 5.96 2.17
CA TRP A 142 18.30 5.60 0.84
C TRP A 142 19.52 4.70 0.93
N SER A 143 20.44 4.98 1.87
CA SER A 143 21.61 4.15 2.15
C SER A 143 21.20 2.77 2.67
N ASP A 144 20.28 2.70 3.65
CA ASP A 144 19.82 1.44 4.26
C ASP A 144 19.08 0.53 3.28
N LEU A 145 18.53 1.09 2.19
CA LEU A 145 17.84 0.31 1.16
C LEU A 145 18.82 -0.57 0.35
N GLU A 146 20.11 -0.20 0.32
CA GLU A 146 21.18 -0.83 -0.48
C GLU A 146 20.90 -0.83 -2.00
N GLU A 147 21.94 -1.02 -2.82
CA GLU A 147 21.82 -0.93 -4.30
C GLU A 147 20.74 -1.86 -4.88
N GLU A 148 20.64 -3.08 -4.35
CA GLU A 148 19.64 -4.06 -4.80
C GLU A 148 18.21 -3.66 -4.40
N GLY A 149 18.01 -3.11 -3.20
CA GLY A 149 16.71 -2.60 -2.79
C GLY A 149 16.29 -1.37 -3.60
N GLN A 150 17.22 -0.45 -3.86
CA GLN A 150 17.00 0.74 -4.70
C GLN A 150 16.55 0.34 -6.11
N LYS A 151 17.27 -0.59 -6.74
CA LYS A 151 16.95 -1.10 -8.08
C LYS A 151 15.60 -1.83 -8.17
N ARG A 152 15.20 -2.52 -7.10
CA ARG A 152 13.89 -3.20 -7.05
C ARG A 152 12.75 -2.23 -6.75
N LEU A 153 12.98 -1.23 -5.91
CA LEU A 153 12.01 -0.15 -5.65
C LEU A 153 11.75 0.67 -6.93
N GLY A 154 12.80 0.93 -7.71
CA GLY A 154 12.71 1.48 -9.06
C GLY A 154 12.49 2.99 -9.14
N ILE A 155 12.58 3.69 -8.02
CA ILE A 155 12.62 5.15 -7.94
C ILE A 155 14.08 5.62 -7.83
N GLN A 156 14.32 6.89 -8.10
CA GLN A 156 15.56 7.59 -7.82
C GLN A 156 15.51 8.27 -6.45
N GLU A 157 16.68 8.61 -5.90
CA GLU A 157 16.78 9.31 -4.61
C GLU A 157 16.08 10.67 -4.64
N GLU A 158 16.17 11.39 -5.75
CA GLU A 158 15.54 12.70 -5.92
C GLU A 158 14.01 12.61 -5.85
N GLU A 159 13.42 11.48 -6.25
CA GLU A 159 11.97 11.25 -6.16
C GLU A 159 11.51 11.09 -4.70
N LEU A 160 12.42 10.81 -3.76
CA LEU A 160 12.13 10.80 -2.34
C LEU A 160 12.10 12.18 -1.71
N GLU A 161 12.65 13.22 -2.37
CA GLU A 161 12.67 14.58 -1.81
C GLU A 161 11.26 15.08 -1.51
N GLU A 162 10.34 14.92 -2.47
CA GLU A 162 8.93 15.32 -2.29
C GLU A 162 8.21 14.43 -1.27
N VAL A 163 8.50 13.13 -1.23
CA VAL A 163 7.92 12.20 -0.25
C VAL A 163 8.32 12.60 1.16
N PHE A 164 9.61 12.82 1.40
CA PHE A 164 10.12 13.21 2.71
C PHE A 164 9.66 14.60 3.13
N LEU A 165 9.54 15.54 2.19
CA LEU A 165 8.96 16.86 2.46
C LEU A 165 7.50 16.73 2.94
N ARG A 166 6.68 15.94 2.24
CA ARG A 166 5.29 15.66 2.64
C ARG A 166 5.23 15.04 4.02
N MET A 167 6.04 14.02 4.29
CA MET A 167 6.11 13.37 5.60
C MET A 167 6.51 14.32 6.74
N ALA A 168 7.47 15.21 6.50
CA ALA A 168 7.92 16.16 7.52
C ALA A 168 6.84 17.19 7.83
N LEU A 169 6.15 17.70 6.82
CA LEU A 169 5.01 18.59 6.99
C LEU A 169 3.84 17.88 7.70
N ALA A 170 3.57 16.63 7.34
CA ALA A 170 2.57 15.80 8.00
C ALA A 170 2.87 15.59 9.49
N GLN A 171 4.12 15.23 9.84
CA GLN A 171 4.55 15.07 11.24
C GLN A 171 4.40 16.38 12.04
N LYS A 172 4.79 17.50 11.43
CA LYS A 172 4.64 18.83 12.04
C LYS A 172 3.18 19.17 12.27
N GLU A 173 2.31 18.90 11.31
CA GLU A 173 0.90 19.20 11.42
C GLU A 173 0.17 18.26 12.38
N GLN A 174 0.53 16.98 12.41
CA GLN A 174 0.02 16.05 13.42
C GLN A 174 0.32 16.58 14.84
N GLN A 175 1.52 17.10 15.09
CA GLN A 175 1.87 17.69 16.37
C GLN A 175 1.05 18.95 16.67
N ARG A 176 0.96 19.88 15.73
CA ARG A 176 0.17 21.11 15.91
C ARG A 176 -1.30 20.81 16.15
N TYR A 177 -1.86 19.86 15.41
CA TYR A 177 -3.24 19.44 15.56
C TYR A 177 -3.48 18.76 16.92
N ALA A 178 -2.58 17.86 17.35
CA ALA A 178 -2.64 17.25 18.67
C ALA A 178 -2.64 18.29 19.81
N ASP A 179 -1.72 19.26 19.72
CA ASP A 179 -1.61 20.35 20.69
C ASP A 179 -2.88 21.21 20.73
N ALA A 180 -3.47 21.51 19.57
CA ALA A 180 -4.72 22.26 19.47
C ALA A 180 -5.92 21.51 20.07
N GLN A 181 -5.93 20.18 20.01
CA GLN A 181 -6.96 19.33 20.60
C GLN A 181 -6.69 19.01 22.09
N GLY A 182 -5.53 19.39 22.62
CA GLY A 182 -5.14 19.13 24.01
C GLY A 182 -4.91 17.66 24.32
N VAL A 183 -4.47 16.88 23.33
CA VAL A 183 -4.18 15.44 23.46
C VAL A 183 -2.71 15.14 23.18
N ASP A 184 -2.25 13.95 23.59
CA ASP A 184 -0.90 13.49 23.27
C ASP A 184 -0.78 13.22 21.76
N TYR A 185 0.34 13.62 21.15
CA TYR A 185 0.65 13.38 19.73
C TYR A 185 0.34 11.95 19.26
N ARG A 186 0.60 10.96 20.13
CA ARG A 186 0.43 9.53 19.82
C ARG A 186 -1.03 9.13 19.62
N GLU A 187 -1.98 9.92 20.12
CA GLU A 187 -3.40 9.72 19.86
C GLU A 187 -3.74 9.88 18.37
N TYR A 188 -2.91 10.60 17.63
CA TYR A 188 -3.02 10.79 16.20
C TYR A 188 -2.12 9.87 15.37
N ASN A 189 -1.39 8.92 15.97
CA ASN A 189 -0.68 7.91 15.18
C ASN A 189 -1.66 7.09 14.34
N VAL A 190 -1.16 6.38 13.32
CA VAL A 190 -1.96 5.51 12.42
C VAL A 190 -2.95 4.59 13.14
N ASN A 191 -2.59 4.08 14.34
CA ASN A 191 -3.45 3.20 15.15
C ASN A 191 -4.17 3.92 16.31
N GLY A 192 -3.95 5.23 16.47
CA GLY A 192 -4.46 6.05 17.56
C GLY A 192 -5.96 6.30 17.48
N ASP A 193 -6.60 6.40 18.63
CA ASP A 193 -8.06 6.51 18.72
C ASP A 193 -8.56 7.82 18.12
N SER A 194 -7.84 8.92 18.35
CA SER A 194 -8.19 10.23 17.80
C SER A 194 -7.99 10.30 16.28
N TYR A 195 -6.93 9.65 15.76
CA TYR A 195 -6.77 9.51 14.31
C TYR A 195 -7.91 8.72 13.67
N ARG A 196 -8.40 7.65 14.30
CA ARG A 196 -9.55 6.89 13.74
C ARG A 196 -10.82 7.73 13.66
N GLU A 197 -11.06 8.66 14.58
CA GLU A 197 -12.19 9.59 14.48
C GLU A 197 -11.95 10.65 13.40
N LEU A 198 -10.74 11.20 13.29
CA LEU A 198 -10.35 12.11 12.21
C LEU A 198 -10.52 11.44 10.84
N LEU A 199 -10.06 10.20 10.67
CA LEU A 199 -10.13 9.47 9.41
C LEU A 199 -11.57 9.35 8.88
N LYS A 200 -12.59 9.33 9.75
CA LYS A 200 -14.01 9.30 9.33
C LYS A 200 -14.47 10.59 8.65
N THR A 201 -13.75 11.69 8.81
CA THR A 201 -14.04 12.97 8.15
C THR A 201 -13.35 13.10 6.79
N HIS A 202 -12.53 12.12 6.41
CA HIS A 202 -11.81 12.04 5.15
C HIS A 202 -12.34 10.90 4.29
N THR A 203 -12.11 10.99 2.99
CA THR A 203 -12.42 9.91 2.04
C THR A 203 -11.12 9.35 1.49
N TYR A 204 -11.02 8.03 1.41
CA TYR A 204 -9.89 7.41 0.73
C TYR A 204 -10.31 6.12 0.01
N GLU A 205 -9.64 5.83 -1.10
CA GLU A 205 -9.83 4.63 -1.91
C GLU A 205 -8.48 3.99 -2.20
N ILE A 206 -8.31 2.72 -1.82
CA ILE A 206 -7.10 1.94 -2.07
C ILE A 206 -7.28 1.20 -3.40
N ASN A 207 -6.26 1.19 -4.25
CA ASN A 207 -6.29 0.38 -5.47
C ASN A 207 -6.02 -1.10 -5.15
N ASP A 208 -7.00 -1.77 -4.53
CA ASP A 208 -6.90 -3.18 -4.09
C ASP A 208 -6.51 -4.11 -5.24
N ALA A 209 -6.94 -3.80 -6.47
CA ALA A 209 -6.62 -4.58 -7.66
C ALA A 209 -5.10 -4.65 -7.94
N LEU A 210 -4.33 -3.61 -7.59
CA LEU A 210 -2.86 -3.63 -7.68
C LEU A 210 -2.22 -4.06 -6.36
N TRP A 211 -2.69 -3.55 -5.22
CA TRP A 211 -2.13 -3.88 -3.91
C TRP A 211 -2.20 -5.38 -3.58
N ASP A 212 -3.25 -6.11 -3.98
CA ASP A 212 -3.34 -7.56 -3.76
C ASP A 212 -2.36 -8.39 -4.59
N ARG A 213 -1.91 -7.82 -5.69
CA ARG A 213 -0.98 -8.45 -6.62
C ARG A 213 0.47 -8.11 -6.29
N LEU A 214 0.76 -7.25 -5.31
CA LEU A 214 2.12 -7.07 -4.81
C LEU A 214 2.60 -8.34 -4.07
N ASP A 215 3.86 -8.74 -4.29
CA ASP A 215 4.52 -9.77 -3.48
C ASP A 215 5.30 -9.10 -2.34
N PHE A 216 4.55 -8.51 -1.40
CA PHE A 216 5.10 -7.80 -0.25
C PHE A 216 6.02 -8.72 0.58
N GLY A 217 7.08 -8.19 1.17
CA GLY A 217 8.20 -8.96 1.72
C GLY A 217 9.17 -9.52 0.68
N LYS A 218 9.02 -9.13 -0.59
CA LYS A 218 9.94 -9.45 -1.70
C LYS A 218 10.14 -8.30 -2.69
N ILE A 219 9.59 -7.13 -2.41
CA ILE A 219 9.72 -5.97 -3.29
C ILE A 219 11.13 -5.42 -3.14
N THR A 220 11.50 -4.95 -1.96
CA THR A 220 12.81 -4.36 -1.67
C THR A 220 13.70 -5.30 -0.88
N VAL A 221 13.16 -6.25 -0.14
CA VAL A 221 13.94 -7.19 0.68
C VAL A 221 13.99 -8.59 0.08
N ASN A 222 15.16 -9.23 0.12
CA ASN A 222 15.39 -10.68 -0.01
C ASN A 222 16.84 -10.98 0.36
#